data_AF-A0A935ZYJ7-F1
#
_entry.id   AF-A0A935ZYJ7-F1
#
_cell.length_a   1.000
_cell.length_b   1.000
_cell.length_c   1.000
_cell.angle_alpha   90.00
_cell.angle_beta   90.00
_cell.angle_gamma   90.00
#
_symmetry.space_group_name_H-M   'P 1'
#
loop_
_entity.id
_entity.type
_entity.pdbx_description
1 polymer ?
#
loop_
_entity_poly.entity_id
_entity_poly.type
_entity_poly.pdbx_seq_one_letter_code
_entity_poly.pdbx_strand_id
1 'polypeptide(L)'
;MNGRTRAWMWMVSVVASACGDVDGGGGTESVSVGDGSGSSDGSSGAGSGSSSGADDGASLSTSVSASTSFTTSSATTDDDDGSSTASTAADASDGGTEASTGGAAGCEGLGPAGLLLWTTLDDAGSVAAPVVGAGSGTSTTAPIDDFVAALDDGGIRLDALAESVTYPQQVGGVGNIDFERGTIDFCYQPNFDSFDSLDHQIFGANGPNGSFLRMRKAGGNNANALNIIVRDPAMTLAEFQAPSTNYSMSSGQWYRVTASWDFTVGDAEQNIRIYLDGVELVPSNVPTGPLQMPPPDGAATMSIGAFGNGSADAVFDDFKLYDSALSP
;
A
#
# COMPACT_ATOMS: atom_id res chain seq x y z
N MET A 1 46.40 12.59 -41.47
CA MET A 1 45.33 11.89 -40.73
C MET A 1 45.25 12.54 -39.36
N ASN A 2 44.34 13.50 -39.19
CA ASN A 2 44.24 14.32 -37.97
C ASN A 2 43.13 13.77 -37.08
N GLY A 3 43.51 13.13 -35.97
CA GLY A 3 42.59 12.66 -34.93
C GLY A 3 42.19 13.81 -34.00
N ARG A 4 40.89 14.07 -33.89
CA ARG A 4 40.30 14.95 -32.86
C ARG A 4 39.71 14.08 -31.76
N THR A 5 40.32 14.08 -30.59
CA THR A 5 39.77 13.56 -29.34
C THR A 5 38.85 14.62 -28.74
N ARG A 6 37.59 14.27 -28.48
CA ARG A 6 36.65 15.10 -27.71
C ARG A 6 36.69 14.65 -26.26
N ALA A 7 37.11 15.53 -25.37
CA ALA A 7 36.97 15.38 -23.93
C ALA A 7 35.56 15.85 -23.53
N TRP A 8 34.82 15.00 -22.82
CA TRP A 8 33.55 15.38 -22.19
C TRP A 8 33.84 15.79 -20.75
N MET A 9 33.47 17.04 -20.43
CA MET A 9 33.59 17.63 -19.11
C MET A 9 32.26 17.42 -18.38
N TRP A 10 32.28 16.65 -17.31
CA TRP A 10 31.12 16.46 -16.42
C TRP A 10 31.01 17.67 -15.49
N MET A 11 29.87 18.37 -15.54
CA MET A 11 29.50 19.35 -14.51
C MET A 11 28.89 18.59 -13.33
N VAL A 12 29.60 18.59 -12.20
CA VAL A 12 29.05 18.20 -10.90
C VAL A 12 28.24 19.40 -10.39
N SER A 13 26.92 19.27 -10.33
CA SER A 13 26.07 20.23 -9.64
C SER A 13 26.00 19.85 -8.16
N VAL A 14 26.72 20.61 -7.32
CA VAL A 14 26.57 20.54 -5.87
C VAL A 14 25.47 21.52 -5.49
N VAL A 15 24.29 21.00 -5.13
CA VAL A 15 23.25 21.82 -4.50
C VAL A 15 23.63 21.97 -3.03
N ALA A 16 24.30 23.07 -2.70
CA ALA A 16 24.48 23.51 -1.33
C ALA A 16 23.16 24.13 -0.85
N SER A 17 22.56 23.52 0.18
CA SER A 17 21.44 24.12 0.92
C SER A 17 21.97 25.28 1.75
N ALA A 18 21.60 26.50 1.39
CA ALA A 18 21.96 27.71 2.12
C ALA A 18 20.91 27.95 3.22
N CYS A 19 21.30 27.72 4.47
CA CYS A 19 20.63 28.26 5.64
C CYS A 19 20.90 29.78 5.65
N GLY A 20 19.92 30.58 5.22
CA GLY A 20 19.99 32.03 5.33
C GLY A 20 19.49 32.48 6.70
N ASP A 21 20.41 32.92 7.55
CA ASP A 21 20.12 33.75 8.72
C ASP A 21 19.55 35.09 8.24
N VAL A 22 18.36 35.45 8.73
CA VAL A 22 17.78 36.79 8.57
C VAL A 22 17.77 37.46 9.94
N ASP A 23 18.80 38.26 10.17
CA ASP A 23 18.84 39.25 11.26
C ASP A 23 18.38 40.63 10.76
N GLY A 24 17.53 41.26 11.56
CA GLY A 24 17.24 42.70 11.55
C GLY A 24 15.85 43.06 11.00
N GLY A 25 14.96 43.76 11.70
CA GLY A 25 15.01 44.38 13.02
C GLY A 25 13.85 45.39 13.14
N GLY A 26 13.43 45.68 14.38
CA GLY A 26 12.80 46.94 14.77
C GLY A 26 11.28 47.06 14.65
N GLY A 27 10.60 47.12 15.79
CA GLY A 27 9.20 47.55 15.88
C GLY A 27 8.62 47.29 17.26
N THR A 28 8.75 48.28 18.14
CA THR A 28 8.25 48.32 19.52
C THR A 28 6.73 48.17 19.59
N GLU A 29 6.21 47.40 20.55
CA GLU A 29 5.12 47.85 21.43
C GLU A 29 4.92 46.93 22.65
N SER A 30 4.65 47.60 23.76
CA SER A 30 4.48 47.19 25.16
C SER A 30 3.73 45.90 25.47
N VAL A 31 4.33 45.06 26.34
CA VAL A 31 3.57 44.17 27.25
C VAL A 31 4.20 44.16 28.64
N SER A 32 3.30 44.20 29.62
CA SER A 32 3.44 44.48 31.04
C SER A 32 4.31 43.49 31.82
N VAL A 33 5.00 44.04 32.82
CA VAL A 33 5.65 43.34 33.93
C VAL A 33 4.60 42.63 34.79
N GLY A 34 4.81 41.35 35.04
CA GLY A 34 4.06 40.55 35.99
C GLY A 34 5.02 39.63 36.75
N ASP A 35 5.43 40.08 37.92
CA ASP A 35 6.25 39.34 38.87
C ASP A 35 5.45 38.16 39.46
N GLY A 36 6.05 36.97 39.48
CA GLY A 36 5.40 35.76 39.98
C GLY A 36 6.40 34.68 40.36
N SER A 37 7.06 34.89 41.49
CA SER A 37 7.84 33.91 42.26
C SER A 37 7.03 32.68 42.67
N GLY A 38 7.65 31.48 42.65
CA GLY A 38 7.13 30.30 43.37
C GLY A 38 7.85 29.00 43.00
N SER A 39 8.94 28.71 43.71
CA SER A 39 9.08 27.57 44.64
C SER A 39 9.43 26.21 44.02
N SER A 40 10.65 25.81 44.36
CA SER A 40 11.19 24.46 44.46
C SER A 40 10.38 23.57 45.41
N ASP A 41 10.27 22.28 45.08
CA ASP A 41 10.33 21.09 45.95
C ASP A 41 10.33 19.88 44.98
N GLY A 42 11.21 18.88 45.01
CA GLY A 42 11.92 18.29 46.14
C GLY A 42 11.18 17.05 46.63
N SER A 43 11.26 15.91 45.94
CA SER A 43 10.94 14.62 46.56
C SER A 43 11.60 13.43 45.86
N SER A 44 12.59 12.88 46.56
CA SER A 44 13.17 11.56 46.39
C SER A 44 12.25 10.49 46.99
N GLY A 45 11.98 9.41 46.25
CA GLY A 45 11.27 8.24 46.77
C GLY A 45 11.91 6.94 46.28
N ALA A 46 12.89 6.45 47.04
CA ALA A 46 13.37 5.08 46.95
C ALA A 46 12.37 4.15 47.66
N GLY A 47 12.06 3.01 47.06
CA GLY A 47 11.17 2.01 47.65
C GLY A 47 11.46 0.62 47.09
N SER A 48 12.41 -0.06 47.72
CA SER A 48 12.66 -1.50 47.57
C SER A 48 11.48 -2.30 48.11
N GLY A 49 11.03 -3.30 47.36
CA GLY A 49 9.99 -4.24 47.81
C GLY A 49 10.13 -5.58 47.09
N SER A 50 10.92 -6.48 47.67
CA SER A 50 10.95 -7.89 47.33
C SER A 50 9.68 -8.58 47.85
N SER A 51 9.00 -9.36 47.02
CA SER A 51 8.21 -10.49 47.52
C SER A 51 8.22 -11.64 46.51
N SER A 52 8.89 -12.70 46.95
CA SER A 52 8.78 -14.07 46.48
C SER A 52 7.34 -14.58 46.59
N GLY A 53 6.82 -15.17 45.53
CA GLY A 53 5.60 -15.97 45.54
C GLY A 53 5.72 -17.05 44.49
N ALA A 54 6.09 -18.25 44.93
CA ALA A 54 5.89 -19.47 44.18
C ALA A 54 4.39 -19.79 44.22
N ASP A 55 3.79 -20.07 43.07
CA ASP A 55 2.54 -20.83 43.01
C ASP A 55 2.61 -21.81 41.84
N ASP A 56 2.64 -23.08 42.22
CA ASP A 56 2.42 -24.26 41.41
C ASP A 56 0.96 -24.29 40.99
N GLY A 57 0.70 -24.44 39.69
CA GLY A 57 -0.66 -24.46 39.16
C GLY A 57 -0.76 -25.14 37.82
N ALA A 58 -0.52 -26.45 37.79
CA ALA A 58 -0.87 -27.31 36.67
C ALA A 58 -2.37 -27.22 36.38
N SER A 59 -2.74 -26.83 35.17
CA SER A 59 -4.07 -27.13 34.63
C SER A 59 -3.93 -27.84 33.29
N LEU A 60 -4.22 -29.15 33.34
CA LEU A 60 -4.66 -29.92 32.19
C LEU A 60 -5.92 -29.26 31.64
N SER A 61 -5.92 -28.88 30.36
CA SER A 61 -7.14 -28.78 29.58
C SER A 61 -7.10 -29.76 28.42
N THR A 62 -7.95 -30.76 28.56
CA THR A 62 -8.31 -31.79 27.61
C THR A 62 -8.80 -31.21 26.29
N SER A 63 -8.21 -31.69 25.20
CA SER A 63 -8.72 -31.57 23.84
C SER A 63 -10.10 -32.24 23.72
N VAL A 64 -11.13 -31.44 23.43
CA VAL A 64 -12.43 -31.94 22.96
C VAL A 64 -12.49 -31.74 21.46
N SER A 65 -12.23 -32.81 20.71
CA SER A 65 -12.52 -32.88 19.28
C SER A 65 -14.03 -33.09 19.11
N ALA A 66 -14.75 -32.02 18.77
CA ALA A 66 -16.12 -32.12 18.31
C ALA A 66 -16.11 -32.27 16.78
N SER A 67 -16.30 -33.51 16.31
CA SER A 67 -16.60 -33.80 14.91
C SER A 67 -18.07 -33.49 14.64
N THR A 68 -18.38 -32.40 13.95
CA THR A 68 -19.70 -32.16 13.38
C THR A 68 -19.71 -32.63 11.93
N SER A 69 -20.26 -33.84 11.74
CA SER A 69 -20.66 -34.34 10.43
C SER A 69 -21.85 -33.54 9.92
N PHE A 70 -21.66 -32.79 8.83
CA PHE A 70 -22.76 -32.20 8.07
C PHE A 70 -23.37 -33.26 7.15
N THR A 71 -24.65 -33.55 7.38
CA THR A 71 -25.50 -34.34 6.48
C THR A 71 -26.14 -33.39 5.48
N THR A 72 -25.80 -33.50 4.20
CA THR A 72 -26.47 -32.79 3.10
C THR A 72 -27.81 -33.44 2.81
N SER A 73 -28.89 -32.74 3.13
CA SER A 73 -30.25 -33.08 2.72
C SER A 73 -30.53 -32.48 1.35
N SER A 74 -30.66 -33.34 0.33
CA SER A 74 -31.20 -33.01 -0.98
C SER A 74 -32.72 -32.82 -0.89
N ALA A 75 -33.22 -31.62 -1.20
CA ALA A 75 -34.63 -31.35 -1.39
C ALA A 75 -34.87 -30.91 -2.85
N THR A 76 -35.60 -31.74 -3.57
CA THR A 76 -36.20 -31.50 -4.89
C THR A 76 -37.65 -31.03 -4.69
N THR A 77 -38.05 -29.96 -5.37
CA THR A 77 -39.43 -29.62 -5.76
C THR A 77 -39.30 -28.77 -7.03
N ASP A 78 -39.63 -29.29 -8.21
CA ASP A 78 -40.97 -29.42 -8.82
C ASP A 78 -41.58 -28.06 -9.21
N ASP A 79 -41.63 -27.87 -10.52
CA ASP A 79 -42.69 -27.30 -11.37
C ASP A 79 -43.50 -26.09 -10.89
N ASP A 80 -43.41 -25.00 -11.65
CA ASP A 80 -44.63 -24.25 -12.01
C ASP A 80 -44.50 -23.59 -13.40
N ASP A 81 -45.29 -24.13 -14.32
CA ASP A 81 -45.63 -23.59 -15.64
C ASP A 81 -46.64 -22.44 -15.48
N GLY A 82 -46.36 -21.27 -16.05
CA GLY A 82 -47.21 -20.09 -15.86
C GLY A 82 -47.13 -19.03 -16.96
N SER A 83 -47.51 -19.42 -18.17
CA SER A 83 -47.80 -18.53 -19.31
C SER A 83 -48.74 -17.36 -18.95
N SER A 84 -48.46 -16.12 -19.40
CA SER A 84 -49.27 -15.45 -20.44
C SER A 84 -49.01 -13.95 -20.67
N THR A 85 -49.25 -13.58 -21.93
CA THR A 85 -49.75 -12.30 -22.47
C THR A 85 -48.79 -11.13 -22.71
N ALA A 86 -48.70 -10.82 -24.01
CA ALA A 86 -48.14 -9.64 -24.63
C ALA A 86 -48.96 -8.36 -24.36
N SER A 87 -48.26 -7.23 -24.31
CA SER A 87 -48.80 -5.94 -24.74
C SER A 87 -47.72 -5.10 -25.40
N THR A 88 -47.94 -4.80 -26.67
CA THR A 88 -47.25 -3.81 -27.50
C THR A 88 -47.66 -2.38 -27.12
N ALA A 89 -46.69 -1.50 -26.90
CA ALA A 89 -46.77 -0.04 -27.13
C ALA A 89 -45.30 0.48 -27.18
N ALA A 90 -44.78 0.84 -28.35
CA ALA A 90 -44.83 2.17 -28.95
C ALA A 90 -43.85 3.17 -28.30
N ASP A 91 -42.71 3.33 -28.99
CA ASP A 91 -42.17 4.61 -29.47
C ASP A 91 -42.03 5.78 -28.47
N ALA A 92 -40.79 5.97 -28.00
CA ALA A 92 -40.21 7.30 -27.80
C ALA A 92 -38.68 7.18 -27.88
N SER A 93 -38.17 7.44 -29.09
CA SER A 93 -36.77 7.78 -29.34
C SER A 93 -36.47 9.16 -28.72
N ASP A 94 -35.88 9.18 -27.54
CA ASP A 94 -35.14 10.35 -27.06
C ASP A 94 -33.64 10.02 -27.07
N GLY A 95 -32.94 10.67 -28.00
CA GLY A 95 -31.49 10.67 -28.11
C GLY A 95 -30.86 11.40 -26.92
N GLY A 96 -30.77 10.69 -25.80
CA GLY A 96 -29.82 11.00 -24.75
C GLY A 96 -28.44 10.63 -25.27
N THR A 97 -27.63 11.64 -25.62
CA THR A 97 -26.18 11.44 -25.70
C THR A 97 -25.77 11.12 -24.27
N GLU A 98 -25.64 9.84 -23.93
CA GLU A 98 -25.00 9.45 -22.68
C GLU A 98 -23.59 10.03 -22.74
N ALA A 99 -23.39 11.09 -21.96
CA ALA A 99 -22.06 11.44 -21.53
C ALA A 99 -21.52 10.16 -20.91
N SER A 100 -20.57 9.53 -21.59
CA SER A 100 -19.68 8.53 -21.02
C SER A 100 -19.08 9.15 -19.77
N THR A 101 -19.75 9.00 -18.62
CA THR A 101 -19.12 9.03 -17.31
C THR A 101 -18.03 7.99 -17.45
N GLY A 102 -16.77 8.44 -17.55
CA GLY A 102 -15.63 7.58 -17.82
C GLY A 102 -15.74 6.36 -16.92
N GLY A 103 -16.17 5.24 -17.50
CA GLY A 103 -16.33 4.00 -16.77
C GLY A 103 -14.95 3.70 -16.25
N ALA A 104 -14.83 3.56 -14.93
CA ALA A 104 -13.61 3.06 -14.32
C ALA A 104 -13.18 1.86 -15.17
N ALA A 105 -11.98 1.94 -15.75
CA ALA A 105 -11.42 0.81 -16.46
C ALA A 105 -11.52 -0.37 -15.47
N GLY A 106 -12.25 -1.42 -15.86
CA GLY A 106 -12.51 -2.54 -14.97
C GLY A 106 -11.21 -3.05 -14.35
N CYS A 107 -11.29 -3.63 -13.18
CA CYS A 107 -10.15 -4.16 -12.46
C CYS A 107 -9.53 -5.43 -13.07
N GLU A 108 -9.66 -5.61 -14.38
CA GLU A 108 -9.10 -6.75 -15.09
C GLU A 108 -7.57 -6.73 -15.02
N GLY A 109 -6.99 -7.65 -14.24
CA GLY A 109 -5.54 -7.73 -14.01
C GLY A 109 -4.68 -7.93 -15.27
N LEU A 110 -3.35 -7.80 -15.13
CA LEU A 110 -2.34 -7.90 -16.21
C LEU A 110 -2.16 -9.31 -16.84
N GLY A 111 -3.10 -10.24 -16.60
CA GLY A 111 -3.00 -11.66 -16.96
C GLY A 111 -2.19 -12.49 -15.94
N PRO A 112 -2.13 -13.83 -16.07
CA PRO A 112 -1.57 -14.70 -15.01
C PRO A 112 -0.07 -14.97 -15.11
N ALA A 113 0.62 -14.49 -16.16
CA ALA A 113 2.03 -14.81 -16.37
C ALA A 113 2.92 -14.11 -15.32
N GLY A 114 3.79 -14.86 -14.66
CA GLY A 114 4.72 -14.30 -13.66
C GLY A 114 4.08 -13.98 -12.30
N LEU A 115 2.86 -14.43 -12.04
CA LEU A 115 2.14 -14.14 -10.80
C LEU A 115 2.79 -14.87 -9.60
N LEU A 116 3.20 -14.11 -8.59
CA LEU A 116 3.81 -14.58 -7.34
C LEU A 116 2.80 -14.61 -6.18
N LEU A 117 1.91 -13.63 -6.12
CA LEU A 117 0.82 -13.56 -5.14
C LEU A 117 -0.46 -13.08 -5.84
N TRP A 118 -1.59 -13.68 -5.49
CA TRP A 118 -2.90 -13.13 -5.78
C TRP A 118 -3.88 -13.48 -4.66
N THR A 119 -4.53 -12.46 -4.12
CA THR A 119 -5.63 -12.56 -3.16
C THR A 119 -6.77 -11.67 -3.64
N THR A 120 -8.00 -12.15 -3.57
CA THR A 120 -9.18 -11.33 -3.91
C THR A 120 -9.47 -10.30 -2.81
N LEU A 121 -9.20 -10.64 -1.54
CA LEU A 121 -9.50 -9.81 -0.36
C LEU A 121 -11.00 -9.68 -0.08
N ASP A 122 -11.83 -10.58 -0.60
CA ASP A 122 -13.28 -10.63 -0.38
C ASP A 122 -13.67 -10.93 1.07
N ASP A 123 -12.88 -11.78 1.71
CA ASP A 123 -13.15 -12.32 3.03
C ASP A 123 -11.89 -12.84 3.74
N ALA A 124 -12.03 -13.23 5.00
CA ALA A 124 -10.92 -13.77 5.80
C ALA A 124 -10.33 -15.07 5.21
N GLY A 125 -11.12 -15.84 4.45
CA GLY A 125 -10.68 -17.03 3.75
C GLY A 125 -9.72 -16.69 2.61
N SER A 126 -10.04 -15.66 1.81
CA SER A 126 -9.17 -15.16 0.74
C SER A 126 -7.83 -14.65 1.27
N VAL A 127 -7.82 -14.04 2.47
CA VAL A 127 -6.60 -13.61 3.16
C VAL A 127 -5.77 -14.81 3.65
N ALA A 128 -6.43 -15.79 4.29
CA ALA A 128 -5.75 -16.96 4.84
C ALA A 128 -5.24 -17.92 3.76
N ALA A 129 -5.90 -17.97 2.60
CA ALA A 129 -5.58 -18.86 1.50
C ALA A 129 -5.63 -18.08 0.16
N PRO A 130 -4.58 -17.30 -0.16
CA PRO A 130 -4.52 -16.56 -1.41
C PRO A 130 -4.63 -17.53 -2.60
N VAL A 131 -5.26 -17.07 -3.68
CA VAL A 131 -5.46 -17.85 -4.92
C VAL A 131 -4.12 -18.31 -5.51
N VAL A 132 -3.12 -17.43 -5.46
CA VAL A 132 -1.73 -17.72 -5.79
C VAL A 132 -0.84 -17.20 -4.68
N GLY A 133 0.18 -17.96 -4.32
CA GLY A 133 1.16 -17.58 -3.32
C GLY A 133 1.51 -18.71 -2.37
N ALA A 134 2.43 -18.43 -1.47
CA ALA A 134 2.95 -19.36 -0.47
C ALA A 134 2.65 -18.85 0.95
N GLY A 135 2.14 -19.74 1.81
CA GLY A 135 1.79 -19.42 3.19
C GLY A 135 0.44 -18.74 3.36
N SER A 136 0.01 -18.61 4.62
CA SER A 136 -1.22 -17.92 4.99
C SER A 136 -0.96 -16.43 5.16
N GLY A 137 -1.90 -15.60 4.72
CA GLY A 137 -1.96 -14.19 5.14
C GLY A 137 -2.62 -14.05 6.51
N THR A 138 -2.55 -12.82 7.04
CA THR A 138 -3.26 -12.39 8.26
C THR A 138 -3.73 -10.96 8.09
N SER A 139 -4.96 -10.66 8.52
CA SER A 139 -5.52 -9.31 8.60
C SER A 139 -5.43 -8.76 10.02
N THR A 140 -5.29 -7.44 10.15
CA THR A 140 -5.47 -6.69 11.39
C THR A 140 -6.38 -5.52 11.06
N THR A 141 -7.63 -5.57 11.52
CA THR A 141 -8.67 -4.55 11.28
C THR A 141 -9.51 -4.33 12.53
N ALA A 142 -10.20 -3.20 12.61
CA ALA A 142 -11.11 -2.80 13.67
C ALA A 142 -12.40 -2.19 13.05
N PRO A 143 -13.49 -2.98 12.92
CA PRO A 143 -13.72 -4.31 13.49
C PRO A 143 -12.84 -5.40 12.88
N ILE A 144 -12.67 -6.52 13.59
CA ILE A 144 -11.97 -7.70 13.03
C ILE A 144 -12.71 -8.16 11.78
N ASP A 145 -11.94 -8.48 10.73
CA ASP A 145 -12.45 -8.92 9.44
C ASP A 145 -13.39 -7.88 8.80
N ASP A 146 -12.93 -6.63 8.66
CA ASP A 146 -13.70 -5.51 8.11
C ASP A 146 -13.77 -5.54 6.58
N PHE A 147 -14.48 -6.54 6.07
CA PHE A 147 -14.75 -6.72 4.65
C PHE A 147 -16.04 -5.97 4.24
N VAL A 148 -15.99 -5.29 3.10
CA VAL A 148 -17.06 -4.45 2.55
C VAL A 148 -17.32 -4.81 1.08
N ALA A 149 -18.47 -4.40 0.54
CA ALA A 149 -18.74 -4.57 -0.89
C ALA A 149 -17.74 -3.75 -1.73
N ALA A 150 -17.16 -4.38 -2.75
CA ALA A 150 -16.23 -3.76 -3.70
C ALA A 150 -16.81 -3.80 -5.13
N LEU A 151 -15.97 -3.79 -6.16
CA LEU A 151 -16.40 -3.63 -7.55
C LEU A 151 -17.31 -4.78 -8.02
N ASP A 152 -16.78 -6.00 -8.06
CA ASP A 152 -17.49 -7.18 -8.57
C ASP A 152 -17.86 -8.18 -7.46
N ASP A 153 -17.23 -8.05 -6.29
CA ASP A 153 -17.33 -8.95 -5.14
C ASP A 153 -17.14 -8.18 -3.81
N GLY A 154 -16.04 -8.40 -3.10
CA GLY A 154 -15.75 -7.83 -1.80
C GLY A 154 -14.35 -7.22 -1.75
N GLY A 155 -14.12 -6.40 -0.75
CA GLY A 155 -12.81 -5.82 -0.50
C GLY A 155 -12.58 -5.66 0.99
N ILE A 156 -11.33 -5.46 1.37
CA ILE A 156 -10.97 -5.19 2.76
C ILE A 156 -10.83 -3.68 2.97
N ARG A 157 -11.52 -3.16 3.98
CA ARG A 157 -11.36 -1.78 4.44
C ARG A 157 -10.22 -1.70 5.45
N LEU A 158 -9.27 -0.81 5.19
CA LEU A 158 -8.14 -0.49 6.05
C LEU A 158 -8.16 1.01 6.33
N ASP A 159 -9.03 1.45 7.23
CA ASP A 159 -9.32 2.85 7.51
C ASP A 159 -8.72 3.41 8.81
N ALA A 160 -8.21 2.54 9.69
CA ALA A 160 -7.57 2.94 10.93
C ALA A 160 -6.03 2.79 10.91
N LEU A 161 -5.39 3.42 11.89
CA LEU A 161 -3.96 3.29 12.10
C LEU A 161 -3.59 1.83 12.37
N ALA A 162 -2.48 1.38 11.77
CA ALA A 162 -1.95 0.03 11.90
C ALA A 162 -2.83 -1.09 11.29
N GLU A 163 -3.90 -0.76 10.56
CA GLU A 163 -4.68 -1.76 9.84
C GLU A 163 -3.95 -2.24 8.61
N SER A 164 -3.83 -3.56 8.47
CA SER A 164 -3.05 -4.15 7.38
C SER A 164 -3.49 -5.57 7.07
N VAL A 165 -3.14 -6.02 5.86
CA VAL A 165 -3.07 -7.44 5.51
C VAL A 165 -1.61 -7.79 5.27
N THR A 166 -1.12 -8.83 5.92
CA THR A 166 0.27 -9.26 5.77
C THR A 166 0.40 -10.66 5.21
N TYR A 167 1.40 -10.86 4.37
CA TYR A 167 1.81 -12.17 3.82
C TYR A 167 3.30 -12.39 4.06
N PRO A 168 3.77 -13.64 4.24
CA PRO A 168 5.20 -13.93 4.25
C PRO A 168 5.83 -13.57 2.90
N GLN A 169 7.07 -13.11 2.88
CA GLN A 169 7.77 -12.86 1.61
C GLN A 169 8.16 -14.15 0.88
N GLN A 170 8.37 -15.24 1.62
CA GLN A 170 8.55 -16.57 1.05
C GLN A 170 8.22 -17.65 2.07
N VAL A 171 7.81 -18.83 1.59
CA VAL A 171 7.64 -20.04 2.41
C VAL A 171 8.23 -21.23 1.67
N GLY A 172 9.11 -21.98 2.33
CA GLY A 172 9.72 -23.18 1.73
C GLY A 172 10.52 -22.92 0.46
N GLY A 173 11.06 -21.71 0.29
CA GLY A 173 11.81 -21.28 -0.91
C GLY A 173 10.93 -20.81 -2.08
N VAL A 174 9.60 -20.78 -1.91
CA VAL A 174 8.68 -20.17 -2.86
C VAL A 174 8.44 -18.72 -2.44
N GLY A 175 8.86 -17.76 -3.26
CA GLY A 175 8.72 -16.33 -3.00
C GLY A 175 7.37 -15.77 -3.43
N ASN A 176 6.80 -14.89 -2.61
CA ASN A 176 5.63 -14.07 -2.93
C ASN A 176 6.01 -12.67 -3.44
N ILE A 177 7.31 -12.34 -3.45
CA ILE A 177 7.87 -11.09 -3.94
C ILE A 177 9.24 -11.36 -4.58
N ASP A 178 9.58 -10.61 -5.62
CA ASP A 178 10.94 -10.46 -6.13
C ASP A 178 11.33 -8.98 -5.99
N PHE A 179 12.37 -8.71 -5.20
CA PHE A 179 12.81 -7.34 -4.97
C PHE A 179 13.64 -6.78 -6.13
N GLU A 180 14.22 -7.60 -7.01
CA GLU A 180 14.97 -7.10 -8.17
C GLU A 180 14.01 -6.61 -9.26
N ARG A 181 12.91 -7.34 -9.47
CA ARG A 181 11.91 -7.01 -10.49
C ARG A 181 10.52 -7.42 -10.03
N GLY A 182 9.52 -6.63 -10.37
CA GLY A 182 8.15 -7.00 -10.08
C GLY A 182 7.12 -5.95 -10.42
N THR A 183 5.88 -6.30 -10.18
CA THR A 183 4.72 -5.41 -10.34
C THR A 183 3.72 -5.70 -9.24
N ILE A 184 3.11 -4.66 -8.66
CA ILE A 184 1.86 -4.77 -7.90
C ILE A 184 0.72 -4.20 -8.75
N ASP A 185 -0.45 -4.84 -8.73
CA ASP A 185 -1.65 -4.44 -9.47
C ASP A 185 -2.89 -4.74 -8.62
N PHE A 186 -3.72 -3.73 -8.35
CA PHE A 186 -4.86 -3.86 -7.45
C PHE A 186 -5.92 -2.76 -7.69
N CYS A 187 -7.12 -3.01 -7.18
CA CYS A 187 -8.19 -2.03 -7.09
C CYS A 187 -8.08 -1.25 -5.78
N TYR A 188 -8.31 0.05 -5.86
CA TYR A 188 -8.11 0.95 -4.74
C TYR A 188 -9.20 2.02 -4.69
N GLN A 189 -9.92 2.07 -3.58
CA GLN A 189 -10.89 3.13 -3.30
C GLN A 189 -10.43 3.93 -2.06
N PRO A 190 -9.70 5.05 -2.23
CA PRO A 190 -9.31 5.88 -1.11
C PRO A 190 -10.53 6.54 -0.48
N ASN A 191 -10.50 6.74 0.83
CA ASN A 191 -11.45 7.56 1.58
C ASN A 191 -10.96 9.01 1.75
N PHE A 192 -9.87 9.36 1.07
CA PHE A 192 -9.27 10.70 1.05
C PHE A 192 -9.15 11.26 -0.37
N ASP A 193 -9.00 12.58 -0.46
CA ASP A 193 -8.57 13.25 -1.70
C ASP A 193 -7.04 13.35 -1.76
N SER A 194 -6.46 13.31 -2.97
CA SER A 194 -5.01 13.35 -3.15
C SER A 194 -4.31 14.58 -2.56
N PHE A 195 -5.03 15.61 -2.11
CA PHE A 195 -4.48 16.84 -1.53
C PHE A 195 -4.76 17.02 -0.01
N ASP A 196 -5.15 15.97 0.69
CA ASP A 196 -5.54 16.04 2.11
C ASP A 196 -4.38 16.30 3.12
N SER A 197 -3.14 16.40 2.64
CA SER A 197 -1.92 16.61 3.44
C SER A 197 -1.54 15.49 4.42
N LEU A 198 -2.25 14.36 4.42
CA LEU A 198 -1.93 13.19 5.24
C LEU A 198 -1.08 12.17 4.47
N ASP A 199 -0.32 11.37 5.22
CA ASP A 199 0.50 10.29 4.67
C ASP A 199 -0.29 8.98 4.75
N HIS A 200 -0.52 8.37 3.59
CA HIS A 200 -1.30 7.15 3.41
C HIS A 200 -0.42 6.02 2.91
N GLN A 201 -0.27 4.98 3.73
CA GLN A 201 0.54 3.80 3.43
C GLN A 201 -0.26 2.80 2.61
N ILE A 202 0.29 2.37 1.48
CA ILE A 202 -0.45 1.53 0.52
C ILE A 202 0.13 0.12 0.49
N PHE A 203 1.46 0.00 0.37
CA PHE A 203 2.15 -1.28 0.35
C PHE A 203 3.55 -1.16 0.93
N GLY A 204 4.02 -2.18 1.65
CA GLY A 204 5.39 -2.21 2.16
C GLY A 204 5.96 -3.59 2.34
N ALA A 205 7.19 -3.79 1.93
CA ALA A 205 7.98 -5.00 2.20
C ALA A 205 9.36 -4.60 2.74
N ASN A 206 9.71 -5.11 3.93
CA ASN A 206 11.03 -4.86 4.54
C ASN A 206 11.96 -6.03 4.21
N GLY A 207 13.13 -5.73 3.67
CA GLY A 207 14.18 -6.72 3.48
C GLY A 207 15.22 -6.70 4.60
N PRO A 208 16.25 -7.56 4.50
CA PRO A 208 17.34 -7.62 5.47
C PRO A 208 18.14 -6.31 5.51
N ASN A 209 18.81 -6.06 6.64
CA ASN A 209 19.70 -4.90 6.83
C ASN A 209 19.02 -3.52 6.62
N GLY A 210 17.70 -3.45 6.78
CA GLY A 210 16.95 -2.20 6.66
C GLY A 210 16.64 -1.79 5.23
N SER A 211 16.84 -2.67 4.25
CA SER A 211 16.34 -2.48 2.89
C SER A 211 14.80 -2.53 2.89
N PHE A 212 14.16 -1.90 1.90
CA PHE A 212 12.70 -1.97 1.76
C PHE A 212 12.24 -1.58 0.36
N LEU A 213 11.01 -1.96 0.04
CA LEU A 213 10.21 -1.45 -1.07
C LEU A 213 8.87 -0.97 -0.48
N ARG A 214 8.48 0.27 -0.71
CA ARG A 214 7.29 0.89 -0.11
C ARG A 214 6.56 1.75 -1.12
N MET A 215 5.24 1.67 -1.14
CA MET A 215 4.35 2.56 -1.86
C MET A 215 3.49 3.35 -0.87
N ARG A 216 3.37 4.66 -1.09
CA ARG A 216 2.53 5.55 -0.27
C ARG A 216 2.07 6.77 -1.06
N LYS A 217 0.98 7.38 -0.62
CA LYS A 217 0.68 8.78 -0.91
C LYS A 217 1.23 9.62 0.24
N ALA A 218 2.22 10.46 -0.02
CA ALA A 218 2.90 11.22 1.02
C ALA A 218 2.03 12.39 1.54
N GLY A 219 2.36 12.89 2.73
CA GLY A 219 1.69 14.06 3.32
C GLY A 219 2.10 15.41 2.71
N GLY A 220 1.58 16.49 3.30
CA GLY A 220 1.80 17.87 2.81
C GLY A 220 3.28 18.30 2.76
N ASN A 221 4.11 17.78 3.67
CA ASN A 221 5.56 18.05 3.68
C ASN A 221 6.29 17.54 2.44
N ASN A 222 5.71 16.56 1.74
CA ASN A 222 6.23 15.96 0.53
C ASN A 222 5.30 16.27 -0.66
N ALA A 223 4.63 17.43 -0.61
CA ALA A 223 3.76 17.95 -1.65
C ALA A 223 2.68 16.97 -2.14
N ASN A 224 2.18 16.11 -1.25
CA ASN A 224 1.18 15.11 -1.57
C ASN A 224 1.56 14.19 -2.75
N ALA A 225 2.84 13.86 -2.91
CA ALA A 225 3.26 13.01 -4.02
C ALA A 225 2.80 11.54 -3.82
N LEU A 226 2.55 10.83 -4.92
CA LEU A 226 2.38 9.38 -4.93
C LEU A 226 3.73 8.73 -5.24
N ASN A 227 4.23 7.90 -4.33
CA ASN A 227 5.64 7.50 -4.33
C ASN A 227 5.81 6.00 -4.25
N ILE A 228 6.84 5.50 -4.93
CA ILE A 228 7.53 4.27 -4.55
C ILE A 228 8.90 4.65 -4.02
N ILE A 229 9.24 4.17 -2.83
CA ILE A 229 10.51 4.39 -2.17
C ILE A 229 11.19 3.05 -1.96
N VAL A 230 12.44 2.98 -2.36
CA VAL A 230 13.27 1.79 -2.28
C VAL A 230 14.53 2.13 -1.53
N ARG A 231 14.96 1.21 -0.66
CA ARG A 231 16.28 1.26 -0.04
C ARG A 231 16.98 -0.08 -0.26
N ASP A 232 18.20 -0.03 -0.78
CA ASP A 232 19.04 -1.22 -0.89
C ASP A 232 19.77 -1.55 0.44
N PRO A 233 20.47 -2.69 0.55
CA PRO A 233 21.22 -3.05 1.76
C PRO A 233 22.45 -2.15 2.01
N ALA A 234 22.89 -1.38 1.01
CA ALA A 234 23.95 -0.39 1.13
C ALA A 234 23.42 0.99 1.56
N MET A 235 22.13 1.10 1.87
CA MET A 235 21.42 2.30 2.27
C MET A 235 21.26 3.35 1.16
N THR A 236 21.44 2.95 -0.10
CA THR A 236 21.10 3.77 -1.27
C THR A 236 19.59 3.89 -1.37
N LEU A 237 19.11 5.13 -1.51
CA LEU A 237 17.70 5.41 -1.73
C LEU A 237 17.44 5.65 -3.22
N ALA A 238 16.45 4.95 -3.76
CA ALA A 238 15.82 5.26 -5.03
C ALA A 238 14.35 5.57 -4.78
N GLU A 239 13.84 6.62 -5.40
CA GLU A 239 12.47 7.06 -5.18
C GLU A 239 11.87 7.53 -6.51
N PHE A 240 10.68 7.04 -6.81
CA PHE A 240 9.82 7.63 -7.83
C PHE A 240 8.80 8.52 -7.11
N GLN A 241 8.64 9.76 -7.54
CA GLN A 241 7.63 10.67 -6.98
C GLN A 241 6.76 11.27 -8.09
N ALA A 242 5.52 10.81 -8.23
CA ALA A 242 4.53 11.50 -9.05
C ALA A 242 3.98 12.70 -8.26
N PRO A 243 4.22 13.94 -8.71
CA PRO A 243 3.73 15.11 -8.00
C PRO A 243 2.20 15.15 -8.05
N SER A 244 1.57 15.76 -7.04
CA SER A 244 0.11 15.87 -6.95
C SER A 244 -0.54 16.62 -8.12
N THR A 245 0.23 17.37 -8.92
CA THR A 245 -0.25 17.98 -10.16
C THR A 245 -0.39 17.01 -11.33
N ASN A 246 0.04 15.76 -11.15
CA ASN A 246 0.13 14.75 -12.22
C ASN A 246 -0.70 13.49 -11.95
N TYR A 247 -1.39 13.44 -10.82
CA TYR A 247 -2.39 12.43 -10.54
C TYR A 247 -3.50 13.07 -9.70
N SER A 248 -4.69 12.50 -9.75
CA SER A 248 -5.80 12.94 -8.93
C SER A 248 -6.53 11.71 -8.44
N MET A 249 -6.62 11.59 -7.12
CA MET A 249 -7.49 10.62 -6.46
C MET A 249 -8.55 11.39 -5.69
N SER A 250 -9.79 10.99 -5.83
CA SER A 250 -10.93 11.54 -5.11
C SER A 250 -11.46 10.50 -4.14
N SER A 251 -11.87 10.94 -2.97
CA SER A 251 -12.48 10.07 -1.96
C SER A 251 -13.69 9.32 -2.55
N GLY A 252 -13.75 8.01 -2.29
CA GLY A 252 -14.82 7.11 -2.71
C GLY A 252 -14.81 6.72 -4.19
N GLN A 253 -13.83 7.14 -4.99
CA GLN A 253 -13.69 6.70 -6.39
C GLN A 253 -12.77 5.49 -6.50
N TRP A 254 -13.12 4.54 -7.36
CA TRP A 254 -12.27 3.39 -7.65
C TRP A 254 -11.19 3.75 -8.65
N TYR A 255 -9.98 3.27 -8.37
CA TYR A 255 -8.82 3.37 -9.22
C TYR A 255 -8.18 2.01 -9.39
N ARG A 256 -7.67 1.73 -10.59
CA ARG A 256 -6.70 0.66 -10.76
C ARG A 256 -5.30 1.23 -10.57
N VAL A 257 -4.57 0.68 -9.61
CA VAL A 257 -3.20 1.07 -9.32
C VAL A 257 -2.26 -0.04 -9.78
N THR A 258 -1.37 0.28 -10.71
CA THR A 258 -0.29 -0.62 -11.14
C THR A 258 1.04 0.04 -10.84
N ALA A 259 1.97 -0.66 -10.21
CA ALA A 259 3.27 -0.11 -9.90
C ALA A 259 4.35 -1.17 -10.14
N SER A 260 5.31 -0.87 -11.01
CA SER A 260 6.32 -1.83 -11.46
C SER A 260 7.74 -1.35 -11.23
N TRP A 261 8.65 -2.30 -11.02
CA TRP A 261 10.07 -2.05 -10.83
C TRP A 261 10.93 -3.07 -11.58
N ASP A 262 12.05 -2.60 -12.12
CA ASP A 262 13.14 -3.44 -12.63
C ASP A 262 14.47 -2.76 -12.29
N PHE A 263 15.13 -3.24 -11.24
CA PHE A 263 16.40 -2.70 -10.78
C PHE A 263 17.60 -3.31 -11.50
N THR A 264 17.39 -4.17 -12.49
CA THR A 264 18.43 -4.80 -13.30
C THR A 264 18.76 -4.00 -14.57
N VAL A 265 17.93 -3.00 -14.89
CA VAL A 265 18.11 -2.07 -16.03
C VAL A 265 19.38 -1.22 -15.89
N GLY A 266 19.83 -0.64 -17.01
CA GLY A 266 21.08 0.14 -17.06
C GLY A 266 21.03 1.51 -16.36
N ASP A 267 22.20 2.13 -16.21
CA ASP A 267 22.45 3.42 -15.51
C ASP A 267 21.53 4.60 -15.90
N ALA A 268 20.94 4.55 -17.11
CA ALA A 268 20.12 5.61 -17.68
C ALA A 268 18.68 5.17 -17.97
N GLU A 269 18.29 3.98 -17.53
CA GLU A 269 16.97 3.41 -17.76
C GLU A 269 16.13 3.55 -16.49
N GLN A 270 14.89 4.04 -16.66
CA GLN A 270 13.93 4.19 -15.57
C GLN A 270 13.59 2.83 -14.97
N ASN A 271 13.81 2.68 -13.67
CA ASN A 271 13.65 1.41 -12.96
C ASN A 271 12.35 1.29 -12.16
N ILE A 272 11.55 2.35 -12.04
CA ILE A 272 10.27 2.36 -11.32
C ILE A 272 9.21 3.10 -12.15
N ARG A 273 8.00 2.55 -12.21
CA ARG A 273 6.84 3.14 -12.88
C ARG A 273 5.59 3.02 -12.01
N ILE A 274 4.70 4.00 -12.11
CA ILE A 274 3.37 3.96 -11.49
C ILE A 274 2.35 4.30 -12.58
N TYR A 275 1.27 3.54 -12.64
CA TYR A 275 0.13 3.74 -13.51
C TYR A 275 -1.12 3.91 -12.66
N LEU A 276 -1.97 4.86 -13.06
CA LEU A 276 -3.30 5.04 -12.51
C LEU A 276 -4.30 4.86 -13.66
N ASP A 277 -5.22 3.91 -13.54
CA ASP A 277 -6.19 3.55 -14.58
C ASP A 277 -5.53 3.29 -15.94
N GLY A 278 -4.38 2.61 -15.92
CA GLY A 278 -3.59 2.29 -17.11
C GLY A 278 -2.70 3.43 -17.65
N VAL A 279 -2.80 4.64 -17.10
CA VAL A 279 -2.01 5.80 -17.54
C VAL A 279 -0.74 5.93 -16.71
N GLU A 280 0.43 5.88 -17.36
CA GLU A 280 1.71 6.07 -16.68
C GLU A 280 1.84 7.50 -16.12
N LEU A 281 2.16 7.60 -14.84
CA LEU A 281 2.45 8.86 -14.19
C LEU A 281 3.87 9.33 -14.55
N VAL A 282 4.01 10.63 -14.74
CA VAL A 282 5.32 11.29 -14.95
C VAL A 282 5.93 11.67 -13.61
N PRO A 283 7.12 11.17 -13.25
CA PRO A 283 7.71 11.52 -11.98
C PRO A 283 8.41 12.88 -12.04
N SER A 284 8.54 13.51 -10.88
CA SER A 284 9.41 14.69 -10.69
C SER A 284 10.90 14.33 -10.71
N ASN A 285 11.23 13.07 -10.46
CA ASN A 285 12.56 12.50 -10.52
C ASN A 285 12.49 11.08 -11.11
N VAL A 286 13.35 10.77 -12.08
CA VAL A 286 13.38 9.44 -12.71
C VAL A 286 14.45 8.60 -12.02
N PRO A 287 14.10 7.68 -11.10
CA PRO A 287 15.09 6.76 -10.56
C PRO A 287 15.59 5.83 -11.68
N THR A 288 16.90 5.63 -11.74
CA THR A 288 17.55 4.77 -12.74
C THR A 288 18.29 3.62 -12.09
N GLY A 289 18.45 2.52 -12.83
CA GLY A 289 19.18 1.33 -12.38
C GLY A 289 20.70 1.46 -12.49
N PRO A 290 21.45 0.37 -12.26
CA PRO A 290 21.00 -0.79 -11.51
C PRO A 290 20.97 -0.49 -10.00
N LEU A 291 20.06 -1.15 -9.27
CA LEU A 291 20.03 -1.11 -7.81
C LEU A 291 20.10 -2.55 -7.28
N GLN A 292 21.05 -2.83 -6.38
CA GLN A 292 21.27 -4.19 -5.88
C GLN A 292 20.33 -4.50 -4.72
N MET A 293 19.20 -5.12 -5.02
CA MET A 293 18.22 -5.50 -4.01
C MET A 293 18.54 -6.88 -3.40
N PRO A 294 18.22 -7.10 -2.11
CA PRO A 294 18.43 -8.40 -1.51
C PRO A 294 17.36 -9.41 -1.96
N PRO A 295 17.63 -10.72 -1.82
CA PRO A 295 16.59 -11.72 -1.99
C PRO A 295 15.50 -11.58 -0.91
N PRO A 296 14.30 -12.13 -1.14
CA PRO A 296 13.24 -12.23 -0.14
C PRO A 296 13.72 -12.89 1.16
N ASP A 297 13.25 -12.40 2.30
CA ASP A 297 13.55 -12.98 3.61
C ASP A 297 12.38 -13.85 4.09
N GLY A 298 12.66 -15.12 4.41
CA GLY A 298 11.63 -16.09 4.84
C GLY A 298 11.08 -15.83 6.23
N ALA A 299 11.73 -14.96 7.02
CA ALA A 299 11.22 -14.49 8.29
C ALA A 299 10.44 -13.16 8.18
N ALA A 300 10.51 -12.49 7.02
CA ALA A 300 9.91 -11.19 6.82
C ALA A 300 8.52 -11.30 6.16
N THR A 301 7.73 -10.24 6.33
CA THR A 301 6.42 -10.09 5.71
C THR A 301 6.40 -8.91 4.75
N MET A 302 5.41 -8.93 3.88
CA MET A 302 4.92 -7.78 3.14
C MET A 302 3.54 -7.39 3.70
N SER A 303 3.20 -6.11 3.59
CA SER A 303 1.97 -5.50 4.12
C SER A 303 1.23 -4.76 3.00
N ILE A 304 -0.09 -4.96 2.94
CA ILE A 304 -1.05 -4.14 2.22
C ILE A 304 -1.71 -3.23 3.25
N GLY A 305 -1.73 -1.93 2.97
CA GLY A 305 -2.18 -0.89 3.87
C GLY A 305 -1.09 -0.41 4.85
N ALA A 306 -1.42 -0.31 6.14
CA ALA A 306 -0.54 0.31 7.11
C ALA A 306 0.83 -0.38 7.21
N PHE A 307 1.88 0.44 7.18
CA PHE A 307 3.20 0.07 7.67
C PHE A 307 3.77 1.22 8.50
N GLY A 308 4.28 0.92 9.70
CA GLY A 308 4.68 1.95 10.65
C GLY A 308 3.48 2.67 11.28
N ASN A 309 3.46 4.01 11.25
CA ASN A 309 2.48 4.84 11.97
C ASN A 309 1.41 5.49 11.07
N GLY A 310 1.28 5.09 9.80
CA GLY A 310 0.26 5.63 8.90
C GLY A 310 -0.96 4.70 8.77
N SER A 311 -2.07 5.25 8.29
CA SER A 311 -3.24 4.49 7.80
C SER A 311 -3.14 4.35 6.28
N ALA A 312 -3.87 3.42 5.70
CA ALA A 312 -4.14 3.42 4.27
C ALA A 312 -5.35 4.31 3.93
N ASP A 313 -6.34 4.35 4.83
CA ASP A 313 -7.61 5.05 4.67
C ASP A 313 -8.29 4.73 3.35
N ALA A 314 -8.49 3.44 3.08
CA ALA A 314 -8.99 2.95 1.79
C ALA A 314 -9.63 1.56 1.86
N VAL A 315 -10.35 1.19 0.80
CA VAL A 315 -10.74 -0.18 0.48
C VAL A 315 -9.79 -0.74 -0.59
N PHE A 316 -9.32 -1.96 -0.37
CA PHE A 316 -8.47 -2.72 -1.29
C PHE A 316 -9.21 -3.94 -1.82
N ASP A 317 -8.97 -4.25 -3.09
CA ASP A 317 -9.58 -5.38 -3.77
C ASP A 317 -8.61 -5.90 -4.86
N ASP A 318 -8.67 -7.21 -5.11
CA ASP A 318 -8.00 -7.95 -6.18
C ASP A 318 -6.48 -7.75 -6.31
N PHE A 319 -5.79 -7.83 -5.16
CA PHE A 319 -4.35 -7.56 -5.05
C PHE A 319 -3.48 -8.66 -5.67
N LYS A 320 -2.61 -8.26 -6.61
CA LYS A 320 -1.69 -9.14 -7.34
C LYS A 320 -0.26 -8.64 -7.26
N LEU A 321 0.68 -9.57 -7.21
CA LEU A 321 2.12 -9.32 -7.28
C LEU A 321 2.78 -10.24 -8.33
N TYR A 322 3.60 -9.66 -9.21
CA TYR A 322 4.28 -10.34 -10.32
C TYR A 322 5.81 -10.31 -10.19
N ASP A 323 6.51 -11.25 -10.84
CA ASP A 323 7.97 -11.42 -10.88
C ASP A 323 8.69 -10.60 -11.97
N SER A 324 7.95 -9.72 -12.64
CA SER A 324 8.40 -8.96 -13.78
C SER A 324 7.83 -7.55 -13.77
N ALA A 325 8.58 -6.61 -14.38
CA ALA A 325 8.10 -5.26 -14.61
C ALA A 325 7.13 -5.24 -15.79
N LEU A 326 5.84 -5.13 -15.48
CA LEU A 326 4.76 -5.11 -16.43
C LEU A 326 4.24 -3.68 -16.63
N SER A 327 3.58 -3.49 -17.76
CA SER A 327 2.78 -2.30 -18.07
C SER A 327 1.36 -2.77 -18.43
N PRO A 328 0.32 -2.03 -18.01
CA PRO A 328 -1.08 -2.29 -18.37
C PRO A 328 -1.36 -2.10 -19.86
#